data_AF-A0A553SNB2-F1
#
_entry.id   AF-A0A553SNB2-F1
#
_cell.length_a   1.000
_cell.length_b   1.000
_cell.length_c   1.000
_cell.angle_alpha   90.00
_cell.angle_beta   90.00
_cell.angle_gamma   90.00
#
_symmetry.space_group_name_H-M   'P 1'
#
loop_
_entity.id
_entity.type
_entity.pdbx_description
1 polymer ?
#
loop_
_entity_poly.entity_id
_entity_poly.type
_entity_poly.pdbx_seq_one_letter_code
_entity_poly.pdbx_strand_id
1 'polypeptide(L)'
;MMTTPWYLKEKVLFSICFLVPPIAYMIVIGNKKKLERKRYLEYLTLATIMVSIWLLKFTPGPIRLSVLMTIILILLYRCIKKTKK
;
A
#
# COMPACT_ATOMS: atom_id res chain seq x y z
N MET A 1 26.92 -17.30 12.56
CA MET A 1 25.46 -17.05 12.72
C MET A 1 25.18 -15.62 12.30
N MET A 2 24.64 -15.40 11.10
CA MET A 2 24.40 -14.05 10.59
C MET A 2 23.19 -13.46 11.33
N THR A 3 23.46 -12.59 12.30
CA THR A 3 22.46 -11.87 13.07
C THR A 3 21.70 -10.92 12.15
N THR A 4 20.51 -11.33 11.71
CA THR A 4 19.61 -10.42 11.00
C THR A 4 19.32 -9.22 11.91
N PRO A 5 19.56 -7.99 11.44
CA PRO A 5 19.36 -6.80 12.27
C PRO A 5 17.90 -6.73 12.73
N TRP A 6 17.67 -6.29 13.96
CA TRP A 6 16.36 -6.34 14.63
C TRP A 6 15.23 -5.70 13.82
N TYR A 7 15.57 -4.64 13.07
CA TYR A 7 14.67 -3.90 12.18
C TYR A 7 14.18 -4.72 10.98
N LEU A 8 14.93 -5.74 10.55
CA LEU A 8 14.60 -6.60 9.42
C LEU A 8 13.71 -7.80 9.81
N LYS A 9 13.36 -7.93 11.09
CA LYS A 9 12.43 -8.98 11.53
C LYS A 9 11.04 -8.69 10.96
N GLU A 10 10.40 -9.72 10.43
CA GLU A 10 9.06 -9.67 9.82
C GLU A 10 8.04 -8.95 10.69
N LYS A 11 8.02 -9.27 11.99
CA LYS A 11 7.11 -8.64 12.95
C LYS A 11 7.33 -7.14 13.08
N VAL A 12 8.60 -6.70 13.06
CA VAL A 12 8.96 -5.29 13.19
C VAL A 12 8.63 -4.55 11.90
N LEU A 13 8.99 -5.10 10.74
CA LEU A 13 8.65 -4.57 9.41
C LEU A 13 7.14 -4.38 9.23
N PHE A 14 6.35 -5.36 9.68
CA PHE A 14 4.89 -5.28 9.63
C PHE A 14 4.33 -4.16 10.54
N SER A 15 4.85 -4.05 11.77
CA SER A 15 4.46 -2.95 12.68
C SER A 15 4.81 -1.58 12.11
N ILE A 16 5.99 -1.42 11.47
CA ILE A 16 6.39 -0.16 10.83
C ILE A 16 5.50 0.13 9.62
N CYS A 17 5.14 -0.89 8.85
CA CYS A 17 4.22 -0.77 7.72
C CYS A 17 2.84 -0.24 8.15
N PHE A 18 2.34 -0.70 9.30
CA PHE A 18 1.08 -0.25 9.87
C PHE A 18 1.16 1.18 10.43
N LEU A 19 2.26 1.53 11.09
CA LEU A 19 2.40 2.84 11.75
C LEU A 19 2.71 3.95 10.75
N VAL A 20 3.73 3.74 9.90
CA VAL A 20 4.18 4.73 8.93
C VAL A 20 4.56 4.03 7.61
N PRO A 21 3.58 3.84 6.71
CA PRO A 21 3.77 3.21 5.42
C PRO A 21 4.93 3.80 4.57
N PRO A 22 5.12 5.13 4.47
CA PRO A 22 6.22 5.69 3.67
C PRO A 22 7.61 5.42 4.27
N ILE A 23 7.72 5.33 5.60
CA ILE A 23 8.97 4.95 6.27
C ILE A 23 9.26 3.48 5.99
N ALA A 24 8.28 2.59 6.13
CA ALA A 24 8.45 1.17 5.79
C ALA A 24 8.94 0.98 4.34
N TYR A 25 8.36 1.72 3.39
CA TYR A 25 8.77 1.68 1.99
C TYR A 25 10.25 2.10 1.80
N MET A 26 10.70 3.16 2.46
CA MET A 26 12.11 3.59 2.43
C MET A 26 13.07 2.53 2.99
N ILE A 27 12.73 1.88 4.11
CA ILE A 27 13.59 0.81 4.64
C ILE A 27 13.64 -0.38 3.70
N VAL A 28 12.51 -0.82 3.15
CA VAL A 28 12.47 -1.96 2.24
C VAL A 28 13.42 -1.69 1.08
N ILE A 29 13.27 -0.55 0.38
CA ILE A 29 14.14 -0.16 -0.74
C ILE A 29 15.61 -0.07 -0.33
N GLY A 30 15.92 0.58 0.80
CA GLY A 30 17.30 0.74 1.29
C GLY A 30 17.98 -0.58 1.66
N ASN A 31 17.21 -1.61 2.03
CA ASN A 31 17.72 -2.91 2.44
C ASN A 31 17.57 -4.01 1.37
N LYS A 32 17.30 -3.65 0.11
CA LYS A 32 17.15 -4.58 -1.02
C LYS A 32 18.28 -5.62 -1.18
N LYS A 33 19.51 -5.30 -0.74
CA LYS A 33 20.66 -6.22 -0.82
C LYS A 33 20.78 -7.20 0.36
N LYS A 34 20.12 -6.94 1.50
CA LYS A 34 20.17 -7.78 2.71
C LYS A 34 18.96 -8.71 2.88
N LEU A 35 17.89 -8.48 2.11
CA LEU A 35 16.67 -9.28 2.16
C LEU A 35 16.63 -10.30 1.02
N GLU A 36 16.08 -11.49 1.31
CA GLU A 36 15.81 -12.49 0.29
C GLU A 36 14.82 -11.94 -0.74
N ARG A 37 15.13 -12.10 -2.04
CA ARG A 37 14.43 -11.41 -3.15
C ARG A 37 12.91 -11.65 -3.14
N LYS A 38 12.46 -12.86 -2.79
CA LYS A 38 11.03 -13.19 -2.69
C LYS A 38 10.34 -12.38 -1.61
N ARG A 39 10.87 -12.43 -0.38
CA ARG A 39 10.34 -11.67 0.76
C ARG A 39 10.38 -10.16 0.51
N TYR A 40 11.42 -9.66 -0.13
CA TYR A 40 11.52 -8.24 -0.50
C TYR A 40 10.31 -7.80 -1.35
N LEU A 41 9.93 -8.59 -2.35
CA LEU A 41 8.78 -8.26 -3.20
C LEU A 41 7.46 -8.32 -2.43
N GLU A 42 7.26 -9.30 -1.55
CA GLU A 42 6.06 -9.38 -0.71
C GLU A 42 5.92 -8.15 0.20
N TYR A 43 7.00 -7.79 0.92
CA TYR A 43 7.00 -6.61 1.80
C TYR A 43 6.85 -5.30 1.04
N LEU A 44 7.48 -5.18 -0.14
CA LEU A 44 7.33 -4.00 -1.00
C LEU A 44 5.89 -3.85 -1.50
N THR A 45 5.24 -4.96 -1.86
CA THR A 45 3.86 -4.96 -2.35
C THR A 45 2.90 -4.57 -1.23
N LEU A 46 3.07 -5.13 -0.03
CA LEU A 46 2.28 -4.75 1.15
C LEU A 46 2.48 -3.29 1.53
N ALA A 47 3.73 -2.80 1.55
CA ALA A 47 4.05 -1.40 1.81
C ALA A 47 3.41 -0.48 0.76
N THR A 48 3.42 -0.86 -0.52
CA THR A 48 2.78 -0.10 -1.60
C THR A 48 1.27 -0.02 -1.42
N ILE A 49 0.62 -1.14 -1.08
CA ILE A 49 -0.82 -1.19 -0.81
C ILE A 49 -1.15 -0.32 0.41
N MET A 50 -0.40 -0.45 1.51
CA MET A 50 -0.61 0.37 2.71
C MET A 50 -0.36 1.85 2.46
N VAL A 51 0.69 2.22 1.72
CA VAL A 51 0.93 3.62 1.30
C VAL A 51 -0.23 4.12 0.44
N SER A 52 -0.75 3.31 -0.47
CA SER A 52 -1.88 3.69 -1.33
C SER A 52 -3.17 3.92 -0.52
N ILE A 53 -3.46 3.03 0.43
CA ILE A 53 -4.61 3.16 1.35
C ILE A 53 -4.42 4.37 2.27
N TRP A 54 -3.21 4.56 2.80
CA TRP A 54 -2.89 5.68 3.67
C TRP A 54 -2.92 7.00 2.91
N LEU A 55 -2.43 7.05 1.68
CA LEU A 55 -2.53 8.20 0.79
C LEU A 55 -3.99 8.53 0.45
N LEU A 56 -4.84 7.52 0.27
CA LEU A 56 -6.29 7.68 0.07
C LEU A 56 -7.00 8.17 1.35
N LYS A 57 -6.51 7.79 2.53
CA LYS A 57 -7.00 8.26 3.84
C LYS A 57 -6.55 9.70 4.12
N PHE A 58 -5.30 10.01 3.79
CA PHE A 58 -4.62 11.29 4.05
C PHE A 58 -4.85 12.33 2.95
N THR A 59 -5.55 11.97 1.88
CA THR A 59 -5.96 12.94 0.87
C THR A 59 -6.99 13.89 1.48
N PRO A 60 -6.77 15.22 1.47
CA PRO A 60 -7.70 16.19 2.05
C PRO A 60 -9.09 15.98 1.47
N GLY A 61 -10.12 16.23 2.29
CA GLY A 61 -11.55 16.00 2.01
C GLY A 61 -12.02 16.05 0.55
N PRO A 62 -11.63 17.03 -0.29
CA PRO A 62 -12.02 17.08 -1.71
C PRO A 62 -11.57 15.87 -2.55
N ILE A 63 -10.38 15.31 -2.31
CA ILE A 63 -9.80 14.29 -3.20
C ILE A 63 -10.41 12.91 -2.90
N ARG A 64 -10.71 12.63 -1.62
CA ARG A 64 -11.48 11.45 -1.20
C ARG A 64 -12.87 11.43 -1.84
N LEU A 65 -13.57 12.57 -1.84
CA LEU A 65 -14.85 12.72 -2.55
C LEU A 65 -14.67 12.49 -4.05
N SER A 66 -13.61 13.06 -4.65
CA SER A 66 -13.34 12.90 -6.08
C SER A 66 -13.18 11.43 -6.47
N VAL A 67 -12.40 10.64 -5.73
CA VAL A 67 -12.21 9.20 -6.01
C VAL A 67 -13.52 8.43 -5.84
N LEU A 68 -14.27 8.70 -4.78
CA LEU A 68 -15.54 8.03 -4.50
C LEU A 68 -16.59 8.33 -5.59
N MET A 69 -16.63 9.58 -6.07
CA MET A 69 -17.48 10.01 -7.18
C MET A 69 -17.09 9.31 -8.49
N THR A 70 -15.80 9.14 -8.78
CA THR A 70 -15.37 8.42 -9.99
C THR A 70 -15.81 6.95 -9.95
N ILE A 71 -15.69 6.28 -8.79
CA ILE A 71 -16.15 4.89 -8.63
C ILE A 71 -17.67 4.79 -8.80
N ILE A 72 -18.42 5.69 -8.17
CA ILE A 72 -19.89 5.76 -8.32
C ILE A 72 -20.29 6.00 -9.77
N LEU A 73 -19.63 6.93 -10.47
CA LEU A 73 -19.91 7.24 -11.87
C LEU A 73 -19.66 6.04 -12.78
N ILE A 74 -18.56 5.30 -12.57
CA ILE A 74 -18.24 4.08 -13.31
C ILE A 74 -19.29 3.00 -13.05
N LEU A 75 -19.72 2.83 -11.80
CA LEU A 75 -20.76 1.86 -11.43
C LEU A 75 -22.11 2.23 -12.04
N LEU A 76 -22.49 3.51 -12.00
CA LEU A 76 -23.72 4.01 -12.63
C LEU A 76 -23.67 3.83 -14.15
N TYR A 77 -22.56 4.18 -14.80
CA TYR A 77 -22.37 3.94 -16.23
C TYR A 77 -22.52 2.46 -16.58
N ARG A 78 -21.90 1.56 -15.79
CA ARG A 78 -22.07 0.12 -15.93
C ARG A 78 -23.51 -0.32 -15.72
N CYS A 79 -24.19 0.22 -14.72
CA CYS A 79 -25.57 -0.11 -14.39
C CYS A 79 -26.53 0.30 -15.52
N ILE A 80 -26.38 1.53 -16.04
CA ILE A 80 -27.15 2.05 -17.17
C ILE A 80 -26.88 1.23 -18.44
N LYS A 81 -25.61 0.93 -18.73
CA LYS A 81 -25.24 0.08 -19.87
C LYS A 81 -25.82 -1.34 -19.76
N LYS A 82 -25.90 -1.89 -18.55
CA LYS A 82 -26.51 -3.20 -18.28
C LYS A 82 -28.03 -3.17 -18.43
N THR A 83 -28.70 -2.06 -18.11
CA THR A 83 -30.15 -1.88 -18.28
C THR A 83 -30.56 -1.64 -19.75
N LYS A 84 -29.67 -1.08 -20.58
CA LYS A 84 -29.94 -0.85 -22.01
C LYS A 84 -29.70 -2.08 -22.91
N LYS A 85 -29.18 -3.17 -22.37
CA LYS A 85 -28.92 -4.43 -23.10
C LYS A 85 -29.91 -5.48 -22.64
#